data_AF-A0A286AL31-F1
#
_entry.id   AF-A0A286AL31-F1
#
_cell.length_a   1.000
_cell.length_b   1.000
_cell.length_c   1.000
_cell.angle_alpha   90.00
_cell.angle_beta   90.00
_cell.angle_gamma   90.00
#
_symmetry.space_group_name_H-M   'P 1'
#
loop_
_entity.id
_entity.type
_entity.pdbx_description
1 polymer ?
#
loop_
_entity_poly.entity_id
_entity_poly.type
_entity_poly.pdbx_seq_one_letter_code
_entity_poly.pdbx_strand_id
1 'polypeptide(L)'
;MTRDSVETGIYKNPHIFDDVHNLLSDKGIFIYYDNVNFGKLDRIVKTIESRGFKIDLMRDITENVFKACEHDTPRRLEIVKKYLPKLLRPFSKEILRYMCVKDTSRYHNYSIGKKRAFMLKARKLS
;
A
#
# COMPACT_ATOMS: atom_id res chain seq x y z
N MET A 1 -13.81 17.38 8.77
CA MET A 1 -13.53 16.97 7.37
C MET A 1 -12.38 15.99 7.34
N THR A 2 -12.69 14.70 7.35
CA THR A 2 -11.72 13.64 7.09
C THR A 2 -11.32 13.73 5.63
N ARG A 3 -10.19 14.40 5.33
CA ARG A 3 -9.56 14.24 4.02
C ARG A 3 -9.13 12.79 3.92
N ASP A 4 -9.90 12.01 3.18
CA ASP A 4 -9.53 10.65 2.80
C ASP A 4 -8.09 10.67 2.32
N SER A 5 -7.30 9.71 2.82
CA SER A 5 -5.93 9.52 2.38
C SER A 5 -5.91 9.55 0.86
N VAL A 6 -5.03 10.36 0.27
CA VAL A 6 -4.81 10.38 -1.18
C VAL A 6 -4.75 8.93 -1.65
N GLU A 7 -5.78 8.50 -2.38
CA GLU A 7 -5.78 7.17 -3.00
C GLU A 7 -4.74 7.21 -4.11
N THR A 8 -3.49 6.96 -3.72
CA THR A 8 -2.39 6.60 -4.60
C THR A 8 -2.57 5.13 -4.94
N GLY A 9 -3.73 4.79 -5.51
CA GLY A 9 -4.05 3.41 -5.85
C GLY A 9 -3.83 3.21 -7.32
N ILE A 10 -3.01 2.23 -7.70
CA ILE A 10 -2.99 1.70 -9.07
C ILE A 10 -4.41 1.32 -9.55
N TYR A 11 -5.30 1.06 -8.60
CA TYR A 11 -6.73 0.78 -8.78
C TYR A 11 -7.56 1.91 -9.39
N LYS A 12 -7.00 3.12 -9.53
CA LYS A 12 -7.66 4.19 -10.31
C LYS A 12 -7.63 3.88 -11.81
N ASN A 13 -6.64 3.11 -12.27
CA ASN A 13 -6.62 2.57 -13.62
C ASN A 13 -7.36 1.22 -13.62
N PRO A 14 -8.55 1.11 -14.25
CA PRO A 14 -9.30 -0.14 -14.32
C PRO A 14 -8.61 -1.24 -15.16
N HIS A 15 -7.58 -0.87 -15.93
CA HIS A 15 -6.83 -1.75 -16.83
C HIS A 15 -5.48 -2.20 -16.26
N ILE A 16 -5.06 -1.74 -15.08
CA ILE A 16 -3.69 -2.01 -14.60
C ILE A 16 -3.35 -3.51 -14.55
N PHE A 17 -4.31 -4.35 -14.19
CA PHE A 17 -4.10 -5.79 -14.15
C PHE A 17 -4.14 -6.44 -15.53
N ASP A 18 -4.84 -5.84 -16.50
CA ASP A 18 -4.76 -6.25 -17.91
C ASP A 18 -3.35 -5.94 -18.44
N ASP A 19 -2.84 -4.73 -18.17
CA ASP A 19 -1.50 -4.30 -18.58
C ASP A 19 -0.42 -5.24 -18.00
N VAL A 20 -0.55 -5.57 -16.70
CA VAL A 20 0.36 -6.52 -16.04
C VAL A 20 0.24 -7.92 -16.64
N HIS A 21 -0.97 -8.41 -16.95
CA HIS A 21 -1.18 -9.71 -17.58
C HIS A 21 -0.49 -9.78 -18.95
N ASN A 22 -0.65 -8.74 -19.77
CA ASN A 22 -0.09 -8.64 -21.12
C ASN A 22 1.44 -8.56 -21.11
N LEU A 23 2.03 -7.92 -20.11
CA LEU A 23 3.49 -7.81 -19.97
C LEU A 23 4.15 -9.11 -19.50
N LEU A 24 3.42 -9.97 -18.79
CA LEU A 24 3.96 -11.23 -18.29
C LEU A 24 3.98 -12.29 -19.38
N SER A 25 5.07 -13.07 -19.42
CA SER A 25 5.15 -14.28 -20.22
C SER A 25 4.09 -15.30 -19.78
N ASP A 26 3.84 -16.30 -20.61
CA ASP A 26 3.00 -17.44 -20.23
C ASP A 26 3.54 -18.09 -18.94
N LYS A 27 2.62 -18.41 -18.02
CA LYS A 27 2.93 -18.90 -16.66
C LYS A 27 3.78 -17.93 -15.82
N GLY A 28 3.87 -16.65 -16.22
CA GLY A 28 4.54 -15.60 -15.47
C GLY A 28 3.95 -15.41 -14.07
N ILE A 29 4.79 -14.97 -13.15
CA ILE A 29 4.42 -14.77 -11.75
C ILE A 29 4.30 -13.28 -11.45
N PHE A 30 3.16 -12.89 -10.90
CA PHE A 30 2.90 -11.56 -10.36
C PHE A 30 3.04 -11.59 -8.84
N ILE A 31 4.07 -10.93 -8.31
CA ILE A 31 4.26 -10.71 -6.87
C ILE A 31 3.90 -9.27 -6.58
N TYR A 32 2.98 -9.08 -5.64
CA TYR A 32 2.39 -7.78 -5.39
C TYR A 32 2.22 -7.50 -3.90
N TYR A 33 2.46 -6.26 -3.52
CA TYR A 33 2.24 -5.75 -2.18
C TYR A 33 1.45 -4.45 -2.27
N ASP A 34 0.45 -4.29 -1.41
CA ASP A 34 -0.19 -3.00 -1.20
C ASP A 34 -0.74 -2.84 0.21
N ASN A 35 -1.08 -1.60 0.53
CA ASN A 35 -1.81 -1.22 1.73
C ASN A 35 -3.12 -0.51 1.37
N VAL A 36 -4.23 -1.08 1.81
CA VAL A 36 -5.56 -0.65 1.40
C VAL A 36 -6.47 -0.47 2.59
N ASN A 37 -7.55 0.29 2.40
CA ASN A 37 -8.64 0.29 3.37
C ASN A 37 -9.27 -1.11 3.38
N PHE A 38 -9.54 -1.66 4.57
CA PHE A 38 -9.97 -3.05 4.72
C PHE A 38 -11.14 -3.43 3.80
N GLY A 39 -12.17 -2.57 3.71
CA GLY A 39 -13.35 -2.81 2.86
C GLY A 39 -13.08 -2.87 1.35
N LYS A 40 -11.85 -2.62 0.88
CA LYS A 40 -11.48 -2.71 -0.54
C LYS A 40 -10.77 -4.01 -0.90
N LEU A 41 -10.31 -4.79 0.08
CA LEU A 41 -9.44 -5.95 -0.17
C LEU A 41 -10.10 -6.99 -1.07
N ASP A 42 -11.34 -7.37 -0.76
CA ASP A 42 -12.07 -8.38 -1.54
C ASP A 42 -12.27 -7.95 -2.99
N ARG A 43 -12.54 -6.65 -3.22
CA ARG A 43 -12.69 -6.10 -4.58
C ARG A 43 -11.39 -6.22 -5.36
N ILE A 44 -10.25 -6.00 -4.72
CA ILE A 44 -8.93 -6.08 -5.35
C ILE A 44 -8.63 -7.53 -5.75
N VAL A 45 -8.83 -8.48 -4.84
CA VAL A 45 -8.67 -9.91 -5.08
C VAL A 45 -9.51 -10.35 -6.29
N LYS A 46 -10.81 -10.03 -6.27
CA LYS A 46 -11.73 -10.32 -7.38
C LYS A 46 -11.29 -9.68 -8.70
N THR A 47 -10.79 -8.45 -8.64
CA THR A 47 -10.30 -7.76 -9.84
C THR A 47 -9.11 -8.50 -10.45
N ILE A 48 -8.12 -8.86 -9.63
CA ILE A 48 -6.93 -9.61 -10.08
C ILE A 48 -7.35 -10.94 -10.71
N GLU A 49 -8.19 -11.71 -10.04
CA GLU A 49 -8.64 -13.02 -10.54
C GLU A 49 -9.43 -12.90 -11.84
N SER A 50 -10.30 -11.89 -11.96
CA SER A 50 -11.07 -11.62 -13.18
C SER A 50 -10.21 -11.27 -14.39
N ARG A 51 -8.94 -10.86 -14.19
CA ARG A 51 -8.00 -10.52 -15.27
C ARG A 51 -7.04 -11.66 -15.60
N GLY A 52 -7.46 -12.91 -15.41
CA GLY A 52 -6.70 -14.07 -15.84
C GLY A 52 -5.51 -14.38 -14.93
N PHE A 53 -5.62 -14.08 -13.63
CA PHE A 53 -4.66 -14.53 -12.63
C PHE A 53 -5.27 -15.56 -11.70
N LYS A 54 -4.46 -16.52 -11.24
CA LYS A 54 -4.77 -17.34 -10.07
C LYS A 54 -3.88 -16.91 -8.91
N ILE A 55 -4.48 -16.50 -7.79
CA ILE A 55 -3.74 -16.20 -6.56
C ILE A 55 -3.37 -17.51 -5.88
N ASP A 56 -2.08 -17.81 -5.82
CA ASP A 56 -1.56 -19.04 -5.18
C ASP A 56 -1.21 -18.80 -3.70
N LEU A 57 -0.93 -17.55 -3.33
CA LEU A 57 -0.62 -17.16 -1.96
C LEU A 57 -1.13 -15.74 -1.69
N MET A 58 -1.75 -15.57 -0.54
CA MET A 58 -2.08 -14.26 0.02
C MET A 58 -1.72 -14.27 1.51
N ARG A 59 -1.00 -13.25 1.96
CA ARG A 59 -0.61 -13.08 3.36
C ARG A 59 -1.05 -11.71 3.85
N ASP A 60 -1.77 -11.68 4.97
CA ASP A 60 -1.92 -10.47 5.77
C ASP A 60 -0.57 -10.21 6.45
N ILE A 61 0.04 -9.08 6.13
CA ILE A 61 1.32 -8.64 6.71
C ILE A 61 1.15 -7.31 7.45
N THR A 62 -0.08 -7.00 7.87
CA THR A 62 -0.44 -5.74 8.54
C THR A 62 0.38 -5.54 9.80
N GLU A 63 0.56 -6.59 10.62
CA GLU A 63 1.35 -6.52 11.85
C GLU A 63 2.82 -6.19 11.59
N ASN A 64 3.45 -6.86 10.61
CA ASN A 64 4.83 -6.60 10.22
C ASN A 64 5.02 -5.14 9.76
N VAL A 65 4.09 -4.64 8.94
CA VAL A 65 4.13 -3.26 8.44
C VAL A 65 3.89 -2.25 9.56
N PHE A 66 2.97 -2.54 10.48
CA PHE A 66 2.70 -1.69 11.64
C PHE A 66 3.94 -1.59 12.56
N LYS A 67 4.55 -2.72 12.92
CA LYS A 67 5.80 -2.77 13.70
C LYS A 67 6.94 -2.06 12.99
N ALA A 68 7.03 -2.18 11.66
CA ALA A 68 8.02 -1.44 10.87
C ALA A 68 7.77 0.07 10.92
N CYS A 69 6.52 0.55 10.94
CA CYS A 69 6.23 1.96 11.14
C CYS A 69 6.68 2.47 12.52
N GLU A 70 6.46 1.69 13.58
CA GLU A 70 6.92 2.03 14.94
C GLU A 70 8.45 2.09 15.01
N HIS A 71 9.12 1.03 14.56
CA HIS A 71 10.57 0.91 14.63
C HIS A 71 11.29 2.00 13.82
N ASP A 72 10.75 2.36 12.65
CA ASP A 72 11.39 3.31 11.72
C ASP A 72 11.07 4.79 12.03
N THR A 73 10.17 5.06 12.98
CA THR A 73 9.73 6.43 13.32
C THR A 73 10.88 7.39 13.65
N PRO A 74 11.86 7.05 14.52
CA PRO A 74 12.95 7.96 14.84
C PRO A 74 13.76 8.36 13.61
N ARG A 75 14.05 7.40 12.72
CA ARG A 75 14.80 7.65 11.48
C ARG A 75 14.02 8.56 10.53
N ARG A 76 12.70 8.36 10.40
CA ARG A 76 11.83 9.18 9.53
C ARG A 76 11.75 10.63 10.00
N LEU A 77 11.68 10.85 11.31
CA LEU A 77 11.71 12.19 11.91
C LEU A 77 13.03 12.91 11.59
N GLU A 78 14.17 12.23 11.75
CA GLU A 78 15.48 12.80 11.43
C GLU A 78 15.64 13.10 9.94
N ILE A 79 15.14 12.23 9.05
CA ILE A 79 15.14 12.50 7.60
C ILE A 79 14.36 13.76 7.27
N VAL A 80 13.15 13.93 7.82
CA VAL A 80 12.34 15.12 7.58
C VAL A 80 13.02 16.37 8.14
N LYS A 81 13.59 16.30 9.34
CA LYS A 81 14.32 17.41 9.96
C LYS A 81 15.54 17.83 9.13
N LYS A 82 16.32 16.86 8.64
CA LYS A 82 17.59 17.09 7.94
C LYS A 82 17.42 17.50 6.48
N TYR A 83 16.49 16.85 5.77
CA TYR A 83 16.44 16.93 4.31
C TYR A 83 15.21 17.65 3.75
N LEU A 84 14.17 17.94 4.54
CA LEU A 84 12.99 18.62 4.02
C LEU A 84 13.33 20.08 3.65
N PRO A 85 13.21 20.49 2.37
CA PRO A 85 13.46 21.87 1.96
C PRO A 85 12.60 22.85 2.74
N LYS A 86 13.14 24.04 3.05
CA LYS A 86 12.43 25.08 3.83
C LYS A 86 11.06 25.41 3.24
N LEU A 87 10.98 25.52 1.91
CA LEU A 87 9.74 25.77 1.17
C LEU A 87 8.67 24.69 1.40
N LEU A 88 9.07 23.45 1.69
CA LEU A 88 8.17 22.32 1.90
C LEU A 88 7.84 22.06 3.38
N ARG A 89 8.44 22.79 4.33
CA ARG A 89 8.17 22.65 5.77
C ARG A 89 6.69 22.79 6.17
N PRO A 90 5.88 23.67 5.53
CA PRO A 90 4.44 23.70 5.80
C PRO A 90 3.72 22.37 5.54
N PHE A 91 4.28 21.50 4.69
CA PHE A 91 3.74 20.17 4.38
C PHE A 91 4.33 19.05 5.25
N SER A 92 5.19 19.35 6.23
CA SER A 92 5.84 18.35 7.08
C SER A 92 4.86 17.36 7.72
N LYS A 93 3.72 17.83 8.23
CA LYS A 93 2.67 16.96 8.81
C LYS A 93 2.13 15.94 7.80
N GLU A 94 1.91 16.36 6.57
CA GLU A 94 1.40 15.50 5.50
C GLU A 94 2.46 14.48 5.06
N ILE A 95 3.72 14.89 4.98
CA ILE A 95 4.86 14.01 4.69
C ILE A 95 5.03 12.96 5.78
N LEU A 96 5.03 13.36 7.05
CA LEU A 96 5.12 12.45 8.19
C LEU A 96 3.94 11.47 8.22
N ARG A 97 2.73 11.94 7.92
CA ARG A 97 1.54 11.09 7.74
C ARG A 97 1.73 10.08 6.61
N TYR A 98 2.20 10.53 5.46
CA TYR A 98 2.45 9.64 4.31
C TYR A 98 3.47 8.57 4.65
N MET A 99 4.55 8.96 5.33
CA MET A 99 5.61 8.10 5.85
C MET A 99 5.18 7.23 7.04
N CYS A 100 3.90 7.21 7.45
CA CYS A 100 3.42 6.37 8.56
C CYS A 100 4.25 6.55 9.84
N VAL A 101 4.58 7.80 10.20
CA VAL A 101 5.24 8.09 11.48
C VAL A 101 4.26 7.84 12.63
N LYS A 102 4.76 7.36 13.77
CA LYS A 102 3.96 7.13 14.99
C LYS A 102 3.08 8.34 15.30
N ASP A 103 1.87 8.07 15.79
CA ASP A 103 0.85 9.07 16.16
C ASP A 103 0.27 9.89 14.99
N THR A 104 0.65 9.62 13.75
CA THR A 104 -0.04 10.17 12.58
C THR A 104 -1.34 9.43 12.28
N SER A 105 -2.26 10.04 11.53
CA SER A 105 -3.52 9.38 11.17
C SER A 105 -3.34 8.11 10.33
N ARG A 106 -2.29 8.00 9.51
CA ARG A 106 -1.98 6.76 8.77
C ARG A 106 -1.56 5.64 9.73
N TYR A 107 -0.73 5.97 10.71
CA TYR A 107 -0.33 5.04 11.77
C TYR A 107 -1.54 4.56 12.59
N HIS A 108 -2.39 5.49 13.01
CA HIS A 108 -3.63 5.17 13.73
C HIS A 108 -4.56 4.26 12.90
N ASN A 109 -4.69 4.50 11.59
CA ASN A 109 -5.50 3.64 10.73
C ASN A 109 -4.98 2.19 10.68
N TYR A 110 -3.66 1.97 10.79
CA TYR A 110 -3.12 0.62 10.95
C TYR A 110 -3.44 0.05 12.32
N SER A 111 -3.27 0.82 13.41
CA SER A 111 -3.51 0.33 14.77
C SER A 111 -4.95 -0.12 15.02
N ILE A 112 -5.93 0.50 14.34
CA ILE A 112 -7.35 0.14 14.44
C ILE A 112 -7.82 -0.81 13.34
N GLY A 113 -6.92 -1.31 12.49
CA GLY A 113 -7.26 -2.24 11.40
C GLY A 113 -8.05 -1.64 10.23
N LYS A 114 -8.28 -0.32 10.21
CA LYS A 114 -8.92 0.38 9.08
C LYS A 114 -8.07 0.30 7.82
N LYS A 115 -6.74 0.29 8.00
CA LYS A 115 -5.76 0.09 6.93
C LYS A 115 -5.05 -1.24 7.14
N ARG A 116 -5.02 -2.06 6.10
CA ARG A 116 -4.35 -3.36 6.08
C ARG A 116 -3.27 -3.39 5.03
N ALA A 117 -2.29 -4.25 5.21
CA ALA A 117 -1.25 -4.50 4.24
C ALA A 117 -1.22 -5.98 3.90
N PHE A 118 -1.15 -6.29 2.61
CA PHE A 118 -1.13 -7.66 2.13
C PHE A 118 -0.03 -7.85 1.11
N MET A 119 0.47 -9.07 1.05
CA MET A 119 1.33 -9.55 -0.02
C MET A 119 0.61 -10.70 -0.71
N LEU A 120 0.61 -10.70 -2.04
CA LEU A 120 0.12 -11.82 -2.83
C LEU A 120 1.15 -12.27 -3.86
N LYS A 121 1.05 -13.55 -4.20
CA LYS A 121 1.68 -14.15 -5.36
C LYS A 121 0.56 -14.75 -6.20
N ALA A 122 0.48 -14.32 -7.44
CA ALA A 122 -0.43 -14.87 -8.43
C ALA A 122 0.33 -15.35 -9.66
N ARG A 123 -0.23 -16.34 -10.34
CA ARG A 123 0.28 -16.82 -11.62
C ARG A 123 -0.66 -16.44 -12.75
N LYS A 124 -0.10 -16.06 -13.89
CA LYS A 124 -0.84 -15.83 -15.13
C LYS A 124 -1.52 -17.13 -15.57
N LEU A 125 -2.82 -17.04 -15.87
CA LEU A 125 -3.56 -18.06 -16.59
C LEU A 125 -3.37 -17.81 -18.08
N SER A 126 -3.11 -18.88 -18.82
CA SER A 126 -2.99 -18.91 -20.29
C SER A 126 -4.22 -18.33 -20.96
#